data_AF-A0A822YJC5-F1
#
_entry.id   AF-A0A822YJC5-F1
#
_cell.length_a   1.000
_cell.length_b   1.000
_cell.length_c   1.000
_cell.angle_alpha   90.00
_cell.angle_beta   90.00
_cell.angle_gamma   90.00
#
_symmetry.space_group_name_H-M   'P 1'
#
loop_
_entity.id
_entity.type
_entity.pdbx_description
1 polymer ?
#
loop_
_entity_poly.entity_id
_entity_poly.type
_entity_poly.pdbx_seq_one_letter_code
_entity_poly.pdbx_strand_id
1 'polypeptide(L)'
;MFYNDNLQRALKQLRKEYPDVTIVYADYFTALHYSCCGTGGDYNFDLTKMCGAPRVPVCPDPGTRVSWDGIHLTEKAYKYMADFLMHSIMPEIQCYI
;
A
#
# COMPACT_ATOMS: atom_id res chain seq x y z
N MET A 1 -1.26 13.79 -2.06
CA MET A 1 0.17 13.92 -1.73
C MET A 1 0.46 14.74 -0.47
N PHE A 2 -0.27 15.82 -0.16
CA PHE A 2 0.00 16.68 1.02
C PHE A 2 0.18 15.94 2.36
N TYR A 3 -0.60 14.88 2.61
CA TYR A 3 -0.44 14.06 3.82
C TYR A 3 0.94 13.38 3.89
N ASN A 4 1.34 12.65 2.84
CA ASN A 4 2.64 11.98 2.79
C ASN A 4 3.80 12.98 2.83
N ASP A 5 3.64 14.17 2.25
CA ASP A 5 4.67 15.22 2.30
C ASP A 5 4.91 15.70 3.73
N ASN A 6 3.84 15.97 4.49
CA ASN A 6 3.94 16.37 5.89
C ASN A 6 4.47 15.24 6.77
N LEU A 7 4.03 14.00 6.52
CA LEU A 7 4.56 12.82 7.20
C LEU A 7 6.08 12.71 7.00
N GLN A 8 6.56 12.78 5.76
CA GLN A 8 7.98 12.71 5.46
C GLN A 8 8.77 13.86 6.09
N ARG A 9 8.21 15.08 6.18
CA ARG A 9 8.84 16.20 6.90
C ARG A 9 8.96 15.91 8.41
N ALA A 10 7.90 15.40 9.04
CA ALA A 10 7.92 15.03 10.45
C ALA A 10 8.93 13.91 10.72
N LEU A 11 8.99 12.88 9.87
CA LEU A 11 9.96 11.78 9.99
C LEU A 11 11.41 12.29 9.84
N LYS A 12 11.66 13.26 8.95
CA LYS A 12 12.98 13.90 8.84
C LYS A 12 13.38 14.64 10.12
N GLN A 13 12.42 15.25 10.83
CA GLN A 13 12.69 15.91 12.09
C GLN A 13 12.98 14.90 13.20
N LEU A 14 12.15 13.85 13.33
CA LEU A 14 12.33 12.81 14.34
C LEU A 14 13.68 12.10 14.21
N ARG A 15 14.12 11.80 12.98
CA ARG A 15 15.45 11.21 12.74
C ARG A 15 16.61 12.10 13.20
N LYS A 16 16.44 13.42 13.23
CA LYS A 16 17.45 14.36 13.75
C LYS A 16 17.42 14.45 15.28
N GLU A 17 16.22 14.38 15.86
CA GLU A 17 16.01 14.50 17.30
C GLU A 17 16.41 13.23 18.06
N TYR A 18 16.23 12.06 17.42
CA TYR A 18 16.52 10.75 18.00
C TYR A 18 17.52 9.98 17.13
N PRO A 19 18.81 10.35 17.13
CA PRO A 19 19.82 9.74 16.25
C PRO A 19 20.06 8.25 16.54
N ASP A 20 19.75 7.79 17.76
CA ASP A 20 19.90 6.39 18.18
C ASP A 20 18.69 5.51 17.81
N VAL A 21 17.63 6.11 17.24
CA VAL A 21 16.43 5.37 16.80
C VAL A 21 16.43 5.23 15.29
N THR A 22 16.38 3.99 14.80
CA THR A 22 16.19 3.72 13.38
C THR A 22 14.72 3.91 12.98
N ILE A 23 14.45 4.90 12.14
CA ILE A 23 13.12 5.18 11.59
C ILE A 23 13.16 4.93 10.08
N VAL A 24 12.43 3.93 9.59
CA VAL A 24 12.33 3.60 8.17
C VAL A 24 10.96 4.01 7.63
N TYR A 25 10.90 4.51 6.39
CA TYR A 25 9.66 4.88 5.71
C TYR A 25 9.56 4.11 4.40
N ALA A 26 8.49 3.33 4.25
CA ALA A 26 8.20 2.59 3.02
C ALA A 26 6.98 3.22 2.33
N ASP A 27 7.18 3.74 1.12
CA ASP A 27 6.09 4.30 0.31
C ASP A 27 5.35 3.19 -0.45
N TYR A 28 4.21 2.76 0.09
CA TYR A 28 3.31 1.85 -0.63
C TYR A 28 2.14 2.58 -1.30
N PHE A 29 1.98 3.88 -1.09
CA PHE A 29 0.85 4.65 -1.59
C PHE A 29 0.84 4.71 -3.12
N THR A 30 2.03 4.84 -3.71
CA THR A 30 2.19 4.84 -5.17
C THR A 30 1.87 3.48 -5.80
N ALA A 31 1.90 2.38 -5.04
CA ALA A 31 1.54 1.06 -5.53
C ALA A 31 0.02 0.82 -5.55
N LEU A 32 -0.79 1.66 -4.89
CA LEU A 32 -2.26 1.52 -4.81
C LEU A 32 -3.00 1.90 -6.10
N HIS A 33 -2.33 1.83 -7.25
CA HIS A 33 -2.94 2.14 -8.52
C HIS A 33 -3.77 0.95 -9.00
N TYR A 34 -5.04 1.23 -9.26
CA TYR A 34 -6.08 0.32 -9.76
C TYR A 34 -6.67 -0.64 -8.71
N SER A 35 -7.97 -0.44 -8.49
CA SER A 35 -8.83 -1.32 -7.69
C SER A 35 -9.12 -2.63 -8.41
N CYS A 36 -10.14 -3.36 -7.97
CA CYS A 36 -10.68 -4.53 -8.67
C CYS A 36 -10.95 -4.28 -10.16
N CYS A 37 -11.56 -5.25 -10.84
CA CYS A 37 -11.87 -5.14 -12.26
C CYS A 37 -12.80 -3.97 -12.58
N GLY A 38 -13.57 -3.52 -11.57
CA GLY A 38 -14.23 -2.22 -11.53
C GLY A 38 -15.23 -2.04 -12.66
N THR A 39 -15.64 -0.79 -12.86
CA THR A 39 -16.58 -0.40 -13.91
C THR A 39 -16.05 0.73 -14.80
N GLY A 40 -14.73 0.96 -14.79
CA GLY A 40 -14.07 2.11 -15.39
C GLY A 40 -13.90 3.29 -14.42
N GLY A 41 -13.50 4.46 -14.93
CA GLY A 41 -13.15 5.65 -14.12
C GLY A 41 -11.69 5.67 -13.67
N ASP A 42 -11.32 6.70 -12.91
CA ASP A 42 -9.95 6.81 -12.35
C ASP A 42 -9.67 5.63 -11.42
N TYR A 43 -8.52 4.98 -11.62
CA TYR A 43 -8.10 3.80 -10.85
C TYR A 43 -9.12 2.64 -10.82
N ASN A 44 -10.06 2.57 -11.77
CA ASN A 44 -11.17 1.61 -11.80
C ASN A 44 -12.00 1.59 -10.49
N PHE A 45 -12.13 2.73 -9.82
CA PHE A 45 -12.83 2.85 -8.54
C PHE A 45 -13.94 3.89 -8.58
N ASP A 46 -15.09 3.55 -8.00
CA ASP A 46 -16.25 4.43 -7.85
C ASP A 46 -16.82 4.25 -6.43
N LEU A 47 -16.86 5.33 -5.65
CA LEU A 47 -17.39 5.32 -4.27
C LEU A 47 -18.88 4.93 -4.19
N THR A 48 -19.63 5.12 -5.27
CA THR A 48 -21.05 4.74 -5.38
C THR A 48 -21.23 3.31 -5.89
N LYS A 49 -20.19 2.72 -6.48
CA LYS A 49 -20.16 1.36 -7.05
C LYS A 49 -18.85 0.67 -6.68
N MET A 50 -18.66 0.47 -5.39
CA MET A 50 -17.46 -0.18 -4.87
C MET A 50 -17.35 -1.62 -5.39
N CYS A 51 -16.14 -2.17 -5.34
CA CYS A 51 -15.91 -3.58 -5.63
C CYS A 51 -16.81 -4.47 -4.77
N GLY A 52 -17.42 -5.48 -5.39
CA GLY A 52 -18.39 -6.35 -4.72
C GLY A 52 -19.83 -5.79 -4.67
N ALA A 53 -20.05 -4.53 -5.06
CA ALA A 53 -21.41 -4.03 -5.25
C ALA A 53 -22.14 -4.78 -6.40
N PRO A 54 -23.48 -4.80 -6.39
CA PRO A 54 -24.24 -5.44 -7.46
C PRO A 54 -23.82 -4.92 -8.85
N ARG A 55 -23.57 -5.85 -9.78
CA ARG A 55 -23.14 -5.60 -11.17
C ARG A 55 -21.71 -5.08 -11.35
N VAL A 56 -20.90 -5.04 -10.29
CA VAL A 56 -19.45 -4.82 -10.41
C VAL A 56 -18.76 -6.18 -10.60
N PRO A 57 -17.98 -6.38 -11.68
CA PRO A 57 -17.35 -7.66 -11.96
C PRO A 57 -16.24 -8.00 -10.96
N VAL A 58 -16.18 -9.26 -10.57
CA VAL A 58 -15.03 -9.85 -9.87
C VAL A 58 -13.96 -10.19 -10.92
N CYS A 59 -12.70 -9.91 -10.61
CA CYS A 59 -11.61 -10.28 -11.51
C CYS A 59 -11.48 -11.81 -11.64
N PRO A 60 -11.30 -12.34 -12.87
CA PRO A 60 -11.00 -13.76 -13.06
C PRO A 60 -9.72 -14.18 -12.34
N ASP A 61 -8.71 -13.32 -12.36
CA ASP A 61 -7.48 -13.46 -11.57
C ASP A 61 -7.27 -12.20 -10.71
N PRO A 62 -7.59 -12.25 -9.41
CA PRO A 62 -7.39 -11.11 -8.52
C PRO A 62 -5.92 -10.82 -8.25
N GLY A 63 -5.00 -11.78 -8.46
CA GLY A 63 -3.56 -11.58 -8.31
C GLY A 63 -2.93 -10.67 -9.37
N THR A 64 -3.71 -10.19 -10.33
CA THR A 64 -3.29 -9.18 -11.32
C THR A 64 -3.52 -7.74 -10.85
N ARG A 65 -4.16 -7.56 -9.68
CA ARG A 65 -4.46 -6.25 -9.08
C ARG A 65 -3.79 -6.11 -7.73
N VAL A 66 -3.46 -4.87 -7.37
CA VAL A 66 -2.91 -4.55 -6.06
C VAL A 66 -4.02 -4.49 -5.03
N SER A 67 -5.12 -3.80 -5.34
CA SER A 67 -6.27 -3.68 -4.45
C SER A 67 -7.37 -4.69 -4.80
N TRP A 68 -7.92 -5.31 -3.76
CA TRP A 68 -9.00 -6.29 -3.81
C TRP A 68 -10.37 -5.62 -3.96
N ASP A 69 -10.66 -4.64 -3.10
CA ASP A 69 -11.98 -4.00 -3.01
C ASP A 69 -11.97 -2.47 -3.16
N GLY A 70 -10.80 -1.88 -3.43
CA GLY A 70 -10.57 -0.44 -3.43
C GLY A 70 -10.08 0.13 -2.10
N ILE A 71 -10.00 -0.69 -1.05
CA ILE A 71 -9.51 -0.31 0.28
C ILE A 71 -8.39 -1.27 0.73
N HIS A 72 -8.64 -2.57 0.64
CA HIS A 72 -7.73 -3.64 1.05
C HIS A 72 -6.92 -4.17 -0.13
N LEU A 73 -5.75 -4.75 0.17
CA LEU A 73 -4.89 -5.38 -0.82
C LEU A 73 -5.34 -6.80 -1.15
N THR A 74 -4.95 -7.29 -2.32
CA THR A 74 -5.09 -8.70 -2.67
C THR A 74 -4.10 -9.56 -1.87
N GLU A 75 -4.37 -10.86 -1.73
CA GLU A 75 -3.46 -11.79 -1.05
C GLU A 75 -2.04 -11.73 -1.64
N LYS A 76 -1.94 -11.71 -2.98
CA LYS A 76 -0.64 -11.64 -3.67
C LYS A 76 0.08 -10.32 -3.38
N ALA A 77 -0.63 -9.20 -3.29
CA ALA A 77 -0.04 -7.92 -2.91
C ALA A 77 0.42 -7.91 -1.44
N TYR A 78 -0.36 -8.48 -0.51
CA TYR A 78 0.06 -8.66 0.88
C TYR A 78 1.29 -9.56 0.98
N LYS A 79 1.39 -10.62 0.18
CA LYS A 79 2.57 -11.48 0.12
C LYS A 79 3.82 -10.69 -0.30
N TYR A 80 3.75 -9.89 -1.36
CA TYR A 80 4.87 -9.03 -1.75
C TYR A 80 5.23 -8.00 -0.67
N MET A 81 4.23 -7.41 0.00
CA MET A 81 4.47 -6.48 1.10
C MET A 81 5.17 -7.17 2.27
N ALA A 82 4.73 -8.37 2.65
CA ALA A 82 5.36 -9.16 3.70
C ALA A 82 6.80 -9.52 3.32
N ASP A 83 7.04 -10.03 2.11
CA ASP A 83 8.39 -10.35 1.64
C ASP A 83 9.30 -9.11 1.64
N PHE A 84 8.80 -7.95 1.21
CA PHE A 84 9.54 -6.69 1.26
C PHE A 84 9.86 -6.26 2.70
N LEU A 85 8.89 -6.34 3.62
CA LEU A 85 9.11 -6.03 5.03
C LEU A 85 10.20 -6.95 5.63
N MET A 86 10.12 -8.24 5.35
CA MET A 86 11.01 -9.26 5.91
C MET A 86 12.44 -9.14 5.35
N HIS A 87 12.57 -8.88 4.05
CA HIS A 87 13.87 -8.95 3.37
C HIS A 87 14.54 -7.60 3.13
N SER A 88 13.78 -6.50 3.13
CA SER A 88 14.32 -5.15 2.89
C SER A 88 14.29 -4.28 4.14
N ILE A 89 13.19 -4.29 4.90
CA ILE A 89 13.02 -3.36 6.04
C ILE A 89 13.59 -3.90 7.35
N MET A 90 13.32 -5.16 7.68
CA MET A 90 13.79 -5.76 8.93
C MET A 90 15.32 -5.71 9.13
N PRO A 91 16.14 -5.96 8.09
CA PRO A 91 17.58 -5.78 8.19
C PRO A 91 18.01 -4.35 8.52
N GLU A 92 17.29 -3.32 8.03
CA GLU A 92 17.61 -1.91 8.31
C GLU A 92 17.43 -1.56 9.79
N ILE A 93 16.45 -2.18 10.45
CA ILE A 93 16.16 -1.96 11.89
C ILE A 93 16.84 -3.00 12.79
N GLN A 94 17.83 -3.73 12.29
CA GLN A 94 18.59 -4.75 13.03
C GLN A 94 17.71 -5.84 13.67
N CYS A 95 16.53 -6.07 13.09
CA CYS A 95 15.64 -7.14 13.50
C CYS A 95 15.92 -8.33 12.60
N TYR A 96 16.65 -9.31 13.12
CA TYR A 96 16.97 -10.54 12.40
C TYR A 96 15.98 -11.63 12.78
N ILE A 97 15.55 -12.41 11.79
CA ILE A 97 14.66 -13.57 11.94
C ILE A 97 15.45 -14.83 11.69
#